data_AF-A0AAP2GX92-F1
#
_entry.id   AF-A0AAP2GX92-F1
#
_cell.length_a   1.000
_cell.length_b   1.000
_cell.length_c   1.000
_cell.angle_alpha   90.00
_cell.angle_beta   90.00
_cell.angle_gamma   90.00
#
_symmetry.space_group_name_H-M   'P 1'
#
loop_
_entity.id
_entity.type
_entity.pdbx_description
1 polymer ?
#
loop_
_entity_poly.entity_id
_entity_poly.type
_entity_poly.pdbx_seq_one_letter_code
_entity_poly.pdbx_strand_id
1 'polypeptide(L)'
;LFYRVLAEPGQGFSGAASYLTGVGLLQVLAPTPAPDQLLEGTAVLHTPEIDEARGRIVVTADIFVRTSDGTLFLYLRGLEGVVLDTGRETRRRETLRQWFYTVQWEKLQAPTPPATALQGTWLVLGDPCGLSDLVVEKMEHAGLHCI
;
A
#
# COMPACT_ATOMS: atom_id res chain seq x y z
N LEU A 1 5.51 25.68 14.84
CA LEU A 1 6.86 25.28 14.35
C LEU A 1 6.82 23.78 14.06
N PHE A 2 7.04 23.38 12.80
CA PHE A 2 7.19 21.98 12.42
C PHE A 2 8.68 21.69 12.31
N TYR A 3 9.23 20.85 13.17
CA TYR A 3 10.63 20.41 13.06
C TYR A 3 10.67 19.13 12.23
N ARG A 4 11.52 19.11 11.19
CA ARG A 4 11.82 17.92 10.39
C ARG A 4 13.04 17.26 11.01
N VAL A 5 12.84 16.20 11.79
CA VAL A 5 13.95 15.33 12.20
C VAL A 5 14.35 14.50 10.98
N LEU A 6 15.42 14.92 10.31
CA LEU A 6 16.09 14.13 9.28
C LEU A 6 16.95 13.08 10.00
N ALA A 7 16.33 12.00 10.45
CA ALA A 7 17.09 10.78 10.67
C ALA A 7 17.45 10.24 9.27
N GLU A 8 18.66 10.54 8.79
CA GLU A 8 19.16 9.90 7.58
C GLU A 8 19.29 8.40 7.85
N PRO A 9 18.59 7.54 7.09
CA PRO A 9 18.78 6.11 7.19
C PRO A 9 20.26 5.81 6.92
N GLY A 10 20.89 5.00 7.78
CA GLY A 10 22.27 4.54 7.56
C GLY A 10 22.46 3.95 6.16
N GLN A 11 23.68 4.06 5.63
CA GLN A 11 24.08 3.47 4.35
C GLN A 11 23.65 2.00 4.29
N GLY A 12 22.66 1.70 3.43
CA GLY A 12 22.02 0.37 3.33
C GLY A 12 20.51 0.43 3.05
N PHE A 13 19.85 1.53 3.38
CA PHE A 13 18.40 1.71 3.25
C PHE A 13 18.01 2.48 1.97
N SER A 14 18.41 1.97 0.80
CA SER A 14 17.90 2.49 -0.48
C SER A 14 16.40 2.16 -0.60
N GLY A 15 15.55 3.18 -0.51
CA GLY A 15 14.10 3.04 -0.61
C GLY A 15 13.36 2.83 0.72
N ALA A 16 13.93 3.12 1.88
CA ALA A 16 13.18 2.99 3.14
C ALA A 16 12.12 4.09 3.32
N ALA A 17 10.92 3.69 3.78
CA ALA A 17 9.92 4.62 4.29
C ALA A 17 9.97 4.59 5.82
N SER A 18 10.07 5.77 6.45
CA SER A 18 10.09 5.90 7.91
C SER A 18 8.90 6.72 8.40
N TYR A 19 8.31 6.29 9.51
CA TYR A 19 7.17 6.96 10.14
C TYR A 19 7.38 6.97 11.65
N LEU A 20 6.94 8.04 12.32
CA LEU A 20 6.84 8.08 13.78
C LEU A 20 5.53 7.41 14.18
N THR A 21 5.61 6.44 15.09
CA THR A 21 4.47 5.62 15.52
C THR A 21 4.02 5.95 16.93
N GLY A 22 4.92 6.44 17.78
CA GLY A 22 4.59 6.69 19.18
C GLY A 22 5.56 7.64 19.85
N VAL A 23 5.11 8.20 20.97
CA VAL A 23 5.95 8.89 21.94
C VAL A 23 5.49 8.46 23.33
N GLY A 24 6.41 7.93 24.14
CA GLY A 24 6.08 7.51 25.49
C GLY A 24 5.78 8.68 26.42
N LEU A 25 6.64 9.70 26.41
CA LEU A 25 6.48 10.90 27.23
C LEU A 25 7.01 12.12 26.49
N LEU A 26 6.28 13.23 26.57
CA LEU A 26 6.72 14.54 26.14
C LEU A 26 6.60 15.51 27.31
N GLN A 27 7.70 16.15 27.67
CA GLN A 27 7.78 17.12 28.76
C GLN A 27 8.44 18.41 28.30
N VAL A 28 7.72 19.51 28.47
CA VAL A 28 8.26 20.87 28.36
C VAL A 28 8.75 21.27 29.74
N LEU A 29 10.05 21.50 29.87
CA LEU A 29 10.73 21.69 31.15
C LEU A 29 11.10 23.16 31.42
N ALA A 30 11.06 24.00 30.39
CA ALA A 30 11.32 25.43 30.49
C ALA A 30 10.28 26.24 29.70
N PRO A 31 10.14 27.56 29.95
CA PRO A 31 9.28 28.43 29.15
C PRO A 31 9.62 28.35 27.67
N THR A 32 8.64 28.66 26.83
CA THR A 32 8.82 28.70 25.38
C THR A 32 9.97 29.65 25.03
N PRO A 33 10.99 29.17 24.30
CA PRO A 33 12.12 30.00 23.89
C PRO A 33 11.66 31.10 22.95
N ALA A 34 12.46 32.18 22.88
CA ALA A 34 12.16 33.27 21.95
C ALA A 34 12.20 32.76 20.49
N PRO A 35 11.43 33.35 19.56
CA PRO A 35 11.34 32.85 18.19
C PRO A 35 12.68 32.78 17.42
N ASP A 36 13.63 33.62 17.79
CA ASP A 36 14.98 33.75 17.23
C ASP A 36 16.04 32.96 18.02
N GLN A 37 15.66 32.35 19.14
CA GLN A 37 16.57 31.57 19.96
C GLN A 37 16.87 30.21 19.30
N LEU A 38 18.15 29.94 19.10
CA LEU A 38 18.62 28.66 18.55
C LEU A 38 18.37 27.52 19.54
N LEU A 39 17.92 26.39 18.99
CA LEU A 39 17.71 25.15 19.72
C LEU A 39 18.66 24.07 19.23
N GLU A 40 19.25 23.35 20.17
CA GLU A 40 20.09 22.19 19.91
C GLU A 40 19.34 20.93 20.31
N GLY A 41 19.22 19.98 19.36
CA GLY A 41 18.59 18.69 19.59
C GLY A 41 19.63 17.58 19.65
N THR A 42 19.62 16.79 20.73
CA THR A 42 20.40 15.55 20.84
C THR A 42 19.45 14.37 20.95
N ALA A 43 19.71 13.30 20.21
CA ALA A 43 18.96 12.05 20.30
C ALA A 43 19.86 10.91 20.77
N VAL A 44 19.36 10.12 21.72
CA VAL A 44 19.97 8.86 22.15
C VAL A 44 19.14 7.73 21.56
N LEU A 45 19.69 7.05 20.56
CA LEU A 45 19.04 5.89 19.96
C LEU A 45 19.23 4.66 20.85
N HIS A 46 18.13 3.94 21.06
CA HIS A 46 18.13 2.63 21.71
C HIS A 46 18.42 1.55 20.67
N THR A 47 18.77 0.34 21.13
CA THR A 47 18.95 -0.80 20.23
C THR A 47 17.67 -1.05 19.43
N PRO A 48 17.72 -1.05 18.09
CA PRO A 48 16.53 -1.24 17.28
C PRO A 48 16.02 -2.69 17.40
N GLU A 49 14.70 -2.84 17.37
CA GLU A 49 14.04 -4.14 17.29
C GLU A 49 13.73 -4.47 15.82
N ILE A 50 14.16 -5.65 15.37
CA ILE A 50 13.99 -6.07 13.97
C ILE A 50 12.92 -7.16 13.91
N ASP A 51 11.78 -6.84 13.30
CA ASP A 51 10.73 -7.81 12.95
C ASP A 51 10.97 -8.29 11.51
N GLU A 52 11.78 -9.33 11.37
CA GLU A 52 12.13 -9.90 10.08
C GLU A 52 10.93 -10.52 9.35
N ALA A 53 9.92 -10.98 10.08
CA ALA A 53 8.72 -11.61 9.52
C ALA A 53 7.85 -10.59 8.78
N ARG A 54 7.80 -9.36 9.31
CA ARG A 54 7.05 -8.24 8.73
C ARG A 54 7.91 -7.24 7.95
N GLY A 55 9.23 -7.45 7.89
CA GLY A 55 10.15 -6.54 7.21
C GLY A 55 10.18 -5.14 7.85
N ARG A 56 10.06 -5.07 9.19
CA ARG A 56 10.02 -3.82 9.94
C ARG A 56 11.21 -3.70 10.87
N ILE A 57 11.71 -2.48 11.01
CA ILE A 57 12.68 -2.14 12.06
C ILE A 57 12.03 -1.07 12.92
N VAL A 58 11.85 -1.37 14.21
CA VAL A 58 11.37 -0.42 15.20
C VAL A 58 12.58 0.24 15.85
N VAL A 59 12.65 1.56 15.73
CA VAL A 59 13.70 2.39 16.31
C VAL A 59 13.08 3.19 17.44
N THR A 60 13.67 3.10 18.64
CA THR A 60 13.27 3.93 19.78
C THR A 60 14.39 4.92 20.10
N ALA A 61 14.03 6.16 20.44
CA ALA A 61 14.99 7.18 20.83
C ALA A 61 14.45 8.09 21.94
N ASP A 62 15.37 8.59 22.77
CA ASP A 62 15.11 9.69 23.69
C ASP A 62 15.69 10.98 23.11
N ILE A 63 14.90 12.05 23.07
CA ILE A 63 15.31 13.33 22.49
C ILE A 63 15.37 14.40 23.58
N PHE A 64 16.48 15.14 23.59
CA PHE A 64 16.71 16.27 24.44
C PHE A 64 16.85 17.51 23.56
N VAL A 65 16.04 18.53 23.80
CA VAL A 65 16.17 19.82 23.11
C VAL A 65 16.57 20.87 24.13
N ARG A 66 17.72 21.48 23.88
CA ARG A 66 18.28 22.54 24.70
C ARG A 66 18.23 23.85 23.94
N THR A 67 18.13 24.95 24.68
CA THR A 67 18.40 26.28 24.15
C THR A 67 19.90 26.50 24.00
N SER A 68 20.29 27.53 23.24
CA SER A 68 21.70 27.92 23.05
C SER A 68 22.46 28.23 24.35
N ASP A 69 21.75 28.53 25.44
CA ASP A 69 22.31 28.74 26.78
C ASP A 69 22.49 27.42 27.58
N GLY A 70 22.15 26.28 27.00
CA GLY A 70 22.27 24.95 27.60
C GLY A 70 21.05 24.49 28.41
N THR A 71 20.04 25.34 28.60
CA THR A 71 18.82 24.99 29.35
C THR A 71 18.03 23.91 28.62
N LEU A 72 17.64 22.84 29.33
CA LEU A 72 16.79 21.80 28.76
C LEU A 72 15.36 22.33 28.63
N PHE A 73 14.92 22.56 27.40
CA PHE A 73 13.59 23.09 27.10
C PHE A 73 12.56 21.96 26.92
N LEU A 74 12.91 20.93 26.16
CA LEU A 74 12.00 19.83 25.81
C LEU A 74 12.72 18.49 25.98
N TYR A 75 12.00 17.53 26.55
CA TYR A 75 12.44 16.16 26.66
C TYR A 75 11.35 15.24 26.10
N LEU A 76 11.72 14.38 25.16
CA LEU A 76 10.89 13.28 24.68
C LEU A 76 11.53 11.97 25.10
N ARG A 77 10.75 11.10 25.73
CA ARG A 77 11.18 9.75 26.09
C ARG A 77 10.41 8.72 25.27
N GLY A 78 11.14 7.73 24.76
CA GLY A 78 10.55 6.62 24.01
C GLY A 78 9.83 7.10 22.76
N LEU A 79 10.47 8.01 22.00
CA LEU A 79 9.99 8.30 20.65
C LEU A 79 10.22 7.06 19.80
N GLU A 80 9.14 6.53 19.23
CA GLU A 80 9.15 5.33 18.43
C GLU A 80 8.96 5.69 16.96
N GLY A 81 9.80 5.11 16.11
CA GLY A 81 9.67 5.17 14.67
C GLY A 81 9.79 3.78 14.05
N VAL A 82 9.05 3.55 12.98
CA VAL A 82 9.12 2.31 12.20
C VAL A 82 9.74 2.62 10.85
N VAL A 83 10.76 1.85 10.51
CA VAL A 83 11.39 1.83 9.19
C VAL A 83 10.90 0.60 8.44
N LEU A 84 10.33 0.82 7.26
CA LEU A 84 9.91 -0.22 6.33
C LEU A 84 10.96 -0.40 5.25
N ASP A 85 11.44 -1.63 5.08
CA ASP A 85 12.26 -2.00 3.92
C ASP A 85 11.34 -2.22 2.70
N THR A 86 11.05 -1.12 2.00
CA THR A 86 10.18 -1.18 0.81
C THR A 86 10.85 -1.94 -0.34
N GLY A 87 12.19 -2.05 -0.36
CA GLY A 87 12.93 -2.83 -1.35
C GLY A 87 12.72 -4.33 -1.19
N ARG A 88 12.67 -4.82 0.05
CA ARG A 88 12.31 -6.22 0.35
C ARG A 88 10.86 -6.52 0.02
N GLU A 89 9.93 -5.64 0.39
CA GLU A 89 8.51 -5.82 0.06
C GLU A 89 8.25 -5.79 -1.45
N THR A 90 8.95 -4.92 -2.18
CA THR A 90 8.85 -4.87 -3.65
C THR A 90 9.35 -6.16 -4.28
N ARG A 91 10.53 -6.65 -3.88
CA ARG A 91 11.06 -7.94 -4.37
C ARG A 91 10.12 -9.10 -4.05
N ARG A 92 9.56 -9.14 -2.84
CA ARG A 92 8.59 -10.17 -2.45
C ARG A 92 7.33 -10.13 -3.33
N ARG A 93 6.79 -8.93 -3.60
CA ARG A 93 5.65 -8.76 -4.52
C ARG A 93 6.00 -9.15 -5.95
N GLU A 94 7.21 -8.86 -6.42
CA GLU A 94 7.69 -9.27 -7.74
C GLU A 94 7.82 -10.79 -7.86
N THR A 95 8.41 -11.46 -6.86
CA THR A 95 8.47 -12.93 -6.82
C THR A 95 7.07 -13.55 -6.81
N LEU A 96 6.14 -13.02 -6.01
CA LEU A 96 4.76 -13.50 -6.02
C LEU A 96 4.08 -13.26 -7.37
N ARG A 97 4.27 -12.09 -7.99
CA ARG A 97 3.74 -11.79 -9.33
C ARG A 97 4.25 -12.73 -10.41
N GLN A 98 5.46 -13.28 -10.27
CA GLN A 98 5.99 -14.29 -11.20
C GLN A 98 5.25 -15.63 -11.12
N TRP A 99 4.54 -15.91 -10.02
CA TRP A 99 3.83 -17.18 -9.82
C TRP A 99 2.36 -17.11 -10.23
N PHE A 100 1.80 -15.91 -10.35
CA PHE A 100 0.40 -15.72 -10.71
C PHE A 100 0.25 -15.37 -12.19
N TYR A 101 -0.61 -16.12 -12.87
CA TYR A 101 -1.03 -15.77 -14.22
C TYR A 101 -2.13 -14.72 -14.17
N THR A 102 -2.09 -13.78 -15.11
CA THR A 102 -3.18 -12.81 -15.34
C THR A 102 -3.89 -13.19 -16.63
N VAL A 103 -5.23 -13.31 -16.58
CA VAL A 103 -6.02 -13.48 -17.80
C VAL A 103 -6.06 -12.14 -18.53
N GLN A 104 -5.46 -12.11 -19.71
CA GLN A 104 -5.53 -10.97 -20.62
C GLN A 104 -6.64 -11.22 -21.63
N TRP A 105 -7.69 -10.39 -21.59
CA TRP A 105 -8.79 -10.47 -22.54
C TRP A 105 -8.51 -9.54 -23.71
N GLU A 106 -8.41 -10.10 -24.91
CA GLU A 106 -8.31 -9.34 -26.15
C GLU A 106 -9.71 -9.22 -26.78
N LYS A 107 -10.04 -8.01 -27.25
CA LYS A 107 -11.29 -7.78 -27.97
C LYS A 107 -11.15 -8.32 -29.40
N LEU A 108 -11.74 -9.47 -29.65
CA LEU A 108 -11.86 -10.01 -31.00
C LEU A 108 -13.05 -9.37 -31.72
N GLN A 109 -12.92 -9.16 -33.03
CA GLN A 109 -14.08 -8.86 -33.87
C GLN A 109 -14.98 -10.10 -33.91
N ALA A 110 -16.30 -9.89 -33.85
CA ALA A 110 -17.25 -10.98 -34.00
C ALA A 110 -17.02 -11.65 -35.35
N PRO A 111 -16.89 -12.98 -35.40
CA PRO A 111 -16.73 -13.68 -36.67
C PRO A 111 -17.96 -13.41 -37.55
N THR A 112 -17.72 -13.19 -38.83
CA THR A 112 -18.81 -13.09 -39.82
C THR A 112 -19.61 -14.39 -39.76
N PRO A 113 -20.95 -14.32 -39.63
CA PRO A 113 -21.76 -15.52 -39.58
C PRO A 113 -21.53 -16.35 -40.86
N PRO A 114 -21.42 -17.69 -40.75
CA PRO A 114 -21.25 -18.54 -41.92
C PRO A 114 -22.43 -18.35 -42.88
N ALA A 115 -22.15 -18.34 -44.19
CA ALA A 115 -23.15 -18.14 -45.23
C ALA A 115 -24.24 -19.22 -45.25
N THR A 116 -23.97 -20.36 -44.61
CA THR A 116 -24.92 -21.46 -44.47
C THR A 116 -25.43 -21.48 -43.03
N ALA A 117 -26.74 -21.26 -42.86
CA ALA A 117 -27.38 -21.48 -41.58
C ALA A 117 -27.14 -22.94 -41.16
N LEU A 118 -26.62 -23.13 -39.94
CA LEU A 118 -26.50 -24.45 -39.34
C LEU A 118 -27.91 -25.03 -39.21
N GLN A 119 -28.22 -26.01 -40.06
CA GLN A 119 -29.48 -26.72 -40.00
C GLN A 119 -29.45 -27.68 -38.81
N GLY A 120 -30.45 -27.58 -37.93
CA GLY A 120 -30.54 -28.41 -36.74
C GLY A 120 -31.56 -27.88 -35.76
N THR A 121 -31.82 -28.67 -34.73
CA THR A 121 -32.61 -28.25 -33.57
C THR A 121 -31.66 -27.83 -32.46
N TRP A 122 -31.86 -26.63 -31.91
CA TRP A 122 -31.03 -26.02 -30.89
C TRP A 122 -31.66 -26.22 -29.52
N LEU A 123 -30.89 -26.69 -28.54
CA LEU A 123 -31.34 -26.70 -27.14
C LEU A 123 -30.96 -25.37 -26.48
N VAL A 124 -31.94 -24.63 -25.97
CA VAL A 124 -31.72 -23.36 -25.27
C VAL A 124 -31.88 -23.58 -23.77
N LEU A 125 -30.77 -23.51 -23.03
CA LEU A 125 -30.79 -23.58 -21.57
C LEU A 125 -31.05 -22.18 -21.02
N GLY A 126 -32.28 -21.96 -20.55
CA GLY A 126 -32.72 -20.66 -20.06
C GLY A 126 -32.52 -20.43 -18.57
N ASP A 127 -32.47 -19.16 -18.21
CA ASP A 127 -32.54 -18.67 -16.84
C ASP A 127 -33.93 -18.09 -16.53
N PRO A 128 -34.36 -18.03 -15.26
CA PRO A 128 -35.72 -17.60 -14.90
C PRO A 128 -36.01 -16.13 -15.21
N CYS A 129 -35.01 -15.32 -15.57
CA CYS A 129 -35.17 -13.89 -15.78
C CYS A 129 -35.62 -13.55 -17.22
N GLY A 130 -35.95 -14.54 -18.05
CA GLY A 130 -36.64 -14.35 -19.34
C GLY A 130 -35.75 -13.98 -20.53
N LEU A 131 -34.42 -14.00 -20.38
CA LEU A 131 -33.51 -13.76 -21.51
C LEU A 131 -33.59 -14.89 -22.55
N SER A 132 -33.87 -16.11 -22.10
CA SER A 132 -34.08 -17.27 -22.97
C SER A 132 -35.23 -17.10 -23.94
N ASP A 133 -36.33 -16.49 -23.51
CA ASP A 133 -37.53 -16.35 -24.33
C ASP A 133 -37.25 -15.40 -25.51
N LEU A 134 -36.52 -14.32 -25.25
CA LEU A 134 -36.05 -13.39 -26.28
C LEU A 134 -35.05 -14.04 -27.25
N VAL A 135 -34.21 -14.95 -26.76
CA VAL A 135 -33.27 -15.70 -27.61
C VAL A 135 -34.02 -16.70 -28.48
N VAL A 136 -34.95 -17.47 -27.91
CA VAL A 136 -35.81 -18.43 -28.64
C VAL A 136 -36.61 -17.69 -29.71
N GLU A 137 -37.28 -16.59 -29.37
CA GLU A 137 -38.06 -15.80 -30.32
C GLU A 137 -37.21 -15.32 -31.50
N LYS A 138 -35.99 -14.83 -31.23
CA LYS A 138 -35.06 -14.40 -32.29
C LYS A 138 -34.56 -15.56 -33.15
N MET A 139 -34.30 -16.72 -32.55
CA MET A 139 -33.85 -17.91 -33.27
C MET A 139 -34.96 -18.47 -34.17
N GLU A 140 -36.21 -18.50 -33.69
CA GLU A 140 -37.38 -18.91 -34.48
C GLU A 140 -37.64 -17.95 -35.65
N HIS A 141 -37.55 -16.62 -35.43
CA HIS A 141 -37.63 -15.63 -36.52
C HIS A 141 -36.53 -15.81 -37.58
N ALA A 142 -35.36 -16.33 -37.19
CA ALA A 142 -34.28 -16.66 -38.10
C ALA A 142 -34.46 -18.02 -38.81
N GLY A 143 -35.59 -18.70 -38.59
CA GLY A 143 -35.91 -20.00 -39.18
C GLY A 143 -35.20 -21.19 -38.52
N LEU A 144 -34.68 -21.01 -37.30
CA LEU A 144 -34.06 -22.07 -36.51
C LEU A 144 -35.10 -22.71 -35.58
N HIS A 145 -35.03 -24.03 -35.43
CA HIS A 145 -35.88 -24.75 -34.47
C HIS A 145 -35.19 -24.84 -33.12
N CYS A 146 -35.90 -24.54 -32.03
CA CYS A 146 -35.39 -24.59 -30.67
C CYS A 146 -36.19 -25.55 -29.78
N ILE A 147 -35.53 -26.16 -28.80
CA ILE A 147 -36.08 -26.95 -27.68
C ILE A 147 -35.66 -26.27 -26.38
#